data_AF-A0A9Q9B749-F1
#
_entry.id   AF-A0A9Q9B749-F1
#
_cell.length_a   1.000
_cell.length_b   1.000
_cell.length_c   1.000
_cell.angle_alpha   90.00
_cell.angle_beta   90.00
_cell.angle_gamma   90.00
#
_symmetry.space_group_name_H-M   'P 1'
#
loop_
_entity.id
_entity.type
_entity.pdbx_description
1 polymer ?
#
loop_
_entity_poly.entity_id
_entity_poly.type
_entity_poly.pdbx_seq_one_letter_code
_entity_poly.pdbx_strand_id
1 'polypeptide(L)'
;MTETWIFLPDNLMTVLYEEQKLIQSLLDFPFRKTIPFFKTKEKFDSLTIYPPILHNSLIVRPCNSIDSFELNGGFVLGNARDKAESIILKLESLKPKTKLSVFSEISCRSWYYADVEFHEEKSGLCTWSIKNKLWQKAAK
;
A
#
# COMPACT_ATOMS: atom_id res chain seq x y z
N MET A 1 7.61 -15.55 11.00
CA MET A 1 8.21 -14.36 11.63
C MET A 1 7.09 -13.37 11.87
N THR A 2 6.95 -12.85 13.08
CA THR A 2 5.92 -11.85 13.41
C THR A 2 6.46 -10.48 13.06
N GLU A 3 5.72 -9.73 12.27
CA GLU A 3 6.08 -8.38 11.83
C GLU A 3 4.99 -7.39 12.25
N THR A 4 5.37 -6.17 12.63
CA THR A 4 4.40 -5.11 12.92
C THR A 4 4.04 -4.37 11.63
N TRP A 5 2.74 -4.23 11.39
CA TRP A 5 2.18 -3.68 10.18
C TRP A 5 1.21 -2.55 10.49
N ILE A 6 1.11 -1.58 9.58
CA ILE A 6 0.06 -0.56 9.60
C ILE A 6 -1.06 -0.96 8.65
N PHE A 7 -2.27 -0.81 9.14
CA PHE A 7 -3.49 -0.96 8.37
C PHE A 7 -4.33 0.30 8.44
N LEU A 8 -5.03 0.58 7.34
CA LEU A 8 -5.92 1.72 7.24
C LEU A 8 -7.37 1.30 7.56
N PRO A 9 -8.25 2.25 7.89
CA PRO A 9 -9.68 2.02 7.90
C PRO A 9 -10.20 1.66 6.50
N ASP A 10 -11.33 0.96 6.43
CA ASP A 10 -11.86 0.37 5.20
C ASP A 10 -12.02 1.37 4.05
N ASN A 11 -12.45 2.60 4.34
CA ASN A 11 -12.62 3.63 3.32
C ASN A 11 -11.30 4.02 2.64
N LEU A 12 -10.19 4.05 3.38
CA LEU A 12 -8.87 4.35 2.84
C LEU A 12 -8.23 3.11 2.20
N MET A 13 -8.41 1.93 2.81
CA MET A 13 -7.98 0.67 2.19
C MET A 13 -8.64 0.47 0.82
N THR A 14 -9.92 0.81 0.68
CA THR A 14 -10.67 0.71 -0.58
C THR A 14 -10.00 1.52 -1.70
N VAL A 15 -9.44 2.70 -1.39
CA VAL A 15 -8.70 3.50 -2.37
C VAL A 15 -7.46 2.73 -2.85
N LEU A 16 -6.68 2.14 -1.96
CA LEU A 16 -5.48 1.36 -2.33
C LEU A 16 -5.84 0.09 -3.13
N TYR A 17 -6.95 -0.57 -2.80
CA TYR A 17 -7.45 -1.70 -3.59
C TYR A 17 -7.84 -1.29 -5.01
N GLU A 18 -8.51 -0.15 -5.16
CA GLU A 18 -8.88 0.39 -6.46
C GLU A 18 -7.64 0.80 -7.28
N GLU A 19 -6.64 1.43 -6.65
CA GLU A 19 -5.35 1.73 -7.29
C GLU A 19 -4.70 0.47 -7.86
N GLN A 20 -4.65 -0.61 -7.07
CA GLN A 20 -4.11 -1.90 -7.52
C GLN A 20 -4.90 -2.51 -8.68
N LYS A 21 -6.24 -2.44 -8.64
CA LYS A 21 -7.12 -2.93 -9.72
C LYS A 21 -6.93 -2.13 -11.01
N LEU A 22 -6.81 -0.81 -10.91
CA LEU A 22 -6.56 0.07 -12.05
C LEU A 22 -5.21 -0.25 -12.69
N ILE A 23 -4.16 -0.42 -11.89
CA ILE A 23 -2.83 -0.79 -12.39
C ILE A 23 -2.85 -2.19 -13.02
N GLN A 24 -3.52 -3.16 -12.39
CA GLN A 24 -3.68 -4.51 -12.94
C GLN A 24 -4.33 -4.50 -14.33
N SER A 25 -5.22 -3.54 -14.63
CA SER A 25 -5.83 -3.42 -15.97
C SER A 25 -4.84 -3.08 -17.10
N LEU A 26 -3.63 -2.65 -16.76
CA LEU A 26 -2.55 -2.36 -17.71
C LEU A 26 -1.55 -3.51 -17.89
N LEU A 27 -1.69 -4.59 -17.10
CA LEU A 27 -0.73 -5.67 -17.01
C LEU A 27 -1.40 -7.00 -17.37
N ASP A 28 -0.69 -7.82 -18.13
CA ASP A 28 -1.09 -9.18 -18.54
C ASP A 28 -0.65 -10.27 -17.55
N PHE A 29 0.11 -9.88 -16.51
CA PHE A 29 0.48 -10.73 -15.39
C PHE A 29 -0.11 -10.22 -14.07
N PRO A 30 -0.19 -11.06 -13.03
CA PRO A 30 -0.63 -10.63 -11.71
C PRO A 30 0.29 -9.55 -11.13
N PHE A 31 -0.21 -8.32 -11.02
CA PHE A 31 0.48 -7.19 -10.41
C PHE A 31 0.71 -7.40 -8.92
N ARG A 32 -0.17 -8.16 -8.26
CA ARG A 32 -0.02 -8.56 -6.86
C ARG A 32 -0.75 -9.87 -6.54
N LYS A 33 -0.38 -10.46 -5.41
CA LYS A 33 -1.10 -11.59 -4.78
C LYS A 33 -1.64 -11.29 -3.37
N THR A 34 -1.43 -10.09 -2.83
CA THR A 34 -1.64 -9.77 -1.40
C THR A 34 -2.34 -8.43 -1.21
N ILE A 35 -2.86 -8.13 -0.02
CA ILE A 35 -3.41 -6.79 0.32
C ILE A 35 -2.33 -5.70 0.22
N PRO A 36 -2.65 -4.41 -0.02
CA PRO A 36 -1.67 -3.35 0.21
C PRO A 36 -1.18 -3.44 1.64
N PHE A 37 0.14 -3.42 1.81
CA PHE A 37 0.74 -3.62 3.12
C PHE A 37 1.81 -2.59 3.40
N PHE A 38 1.93 -2.23 4.68
CA PHE A 38 2.96 -1.34 5.18
C PHE A 38 3.59 -1.98 6.41
N LYS A 39 4.77 -2.56 6.22
CA LYS A 39 5.61 -3.08 7.31
C LYS A 39 6.39 -1.95 7.94
N THR A 40 6.39 -1.86 9.26
CA THR A 40 7.19 -0.84 9.95
C THR A 40 7.49 -1.25 11.39
N LYS A 41 8.62 -0.75 11.89
CA LYS A 41 8.95 -0.77 13.32
C LYS A 41 8.74 0.62 13.97
N GLU A 42 8.49 1.62 13.14
CA GLU A 42 8.33 3.01 13.55
C GLU A 42 6.92 3.28 14.06
N LYS A 43 6.85 4.14 15.08
CA LYS A 43 5.60 4.73 15.54
C LYS A 43 5.43 6.10 14.91
N PHE A 44 4.23 6.39 14.44
CA PHE A 44 3.90 7.66 13.81
C PHE A 44 2.84 8.37 14.65
N ASP A 45 2.98 9.69 14.79
CA ASP A 45 1.98 10.55 15.41
C ASP A 45 0.92 11.02 14.41
N SER A 46 1.27 11.01 13.13
CA SER A 46 0.39 11.28 11.99
C SER A 46 0.78 10.39 10.82
N LEU A 47 -0.18 10.14 9.93
CA LEU A 47 0.05 9.30 8.76
C LEU A 47 -0.52 9.98 7.51
N THR A 48 0.37 10.46 6.66
CA THR A 48 0.05 10.98 5.33
C THR A 48 0.62 10.03 4.29
N ILE A 49 -0.21 9.61 3.34
CA ILE A 49 0.16 8.70 2.25
C ILE A 49 0.27 9.53 0.98
N TYR A 50 1.46 9.57 0.38
CA TYR A 50 1.75 10.36 -0.81
C TYR A 50 1.53 9.56 -2.10
N PRO A 51 1.34 10.25 -3.25
CA PRO A 51 1.15 9.62 -4.56
C PRO A 51 2.13 8.45 -4.84
N PRO A 52 1.71 7.46 -5.65
CA PRO A 52 2.58 6.31 -5.92
C PRO A 52 3.89 6.73 -6.59
N ILE A 53 5.00 6.15 -6.12
CA ILE A 53 6.33 6.29 -6.71
C ILE A 53 6.86 4.92 -7.11
N LEU A 54 7.89 4.93 -7.96
CA LEU A 54 8.69 3.76 -8.27
C LEU A 54 9.74 3.53 -7.18
N HIS A 55 9.82 2.32 -6.66
CA HIS A 55 10.93 1.87 -5.83
C HIS A 55 11.40 0.50 -6.33
N ASN A 56 12.53 0.48 -7.05
CA ASN A 56 13.00 -0.67 -7.83
C ASN A 56 11.94 -1.12 -8.86
N SER A 57 11.41 -2.34 -8.74
CA SER A 57 10.31 -2.86 -9.57
C SER A 57 8.93 -2.71 -8.92
N LEU A 58 8.88 -2.14 -7.71
CA LEU A 58 7.66 -1.97 -6.92
C LEU A 58 7.04 -0.60 -7.18
N ILE A 59 5.71 -0.59 -7.22
CA ILE A 59 4.95 0.65 -7.10
C ILE A 59 4.49 0.74 -5.65
N VAL A 60 4.89 1.82 -4.99
CA VAL A 60 4.67 2.04 -3.56
C VAL A 60 4.05 3.40 -3.31
N ARG A 61 3.25 3.51 -2.25
CA ARG A 61 2.70 4.76 -1.74
C ARG A 61 3.52 5.15 -0.51
N PRO A 62 4.49 6.07 -0.63
CA PRO A 62 5.37 6.40 0.49
C PRO A 62 4.57 7.16 1.56
N CYS A 63 4.94 6.96 2.82
CA CYS A 63 4.25 7.56 3.96
C CYS A 63 5.13 8.61 4.64
N ASN A 64 4.58 9.76 5.01
CA ASN A 64 5.23 10.86 5.73
C ASN A 64 6.50 11.47 5.08
N SER A 65 6.97 10.93 3.95
CA SER A 65 8.00 11.52 3.07
C SER A 65 7.58 11.33 1.62
N ILE A 66 7.50 12.40 0.84
CA ILE A 66 6.96 12.39 -0.54
C ILE A 66 7.82 11.52 -1.46
N ASP A 67 9.15 11.66 -1.36
CA ASP A 67 10.09 11.11 -2.33
C ASP A 67 10.92 9.93 -1.79
N SER A 68 10.62 9.43 -0.59
CA SER A 68 11.43 8.38 0.02
C SER A 68 10.61 7.32 0.75
N PHE A 69 10.50 6.17 0.09
CA PHE A 69 10.07 4.93 0.73
C PHE A 69 11.11 4.41 1.74
N GLU A 70 12.39 4.71 1.58
CA GLU A 70 13.44 4.20 2.46
C GLU A 70 13.43 4.85 3.85
N LEU A 71 13.06 6.13 3.94
CA LEU A 71 13.05 6.87 5.20
C LEU A 71 11.95 6.39 6.15
N ASN A 72 10.72 6.26 5.65
CA ASN A 72 9.53 6.01 6.49
C ASN A 72 8.72 4.79 6.07
N GLY A 73 9.11 4.11 4.99
CA GLY A 73 8.31 3.05 4.38
C GLY A 73 7.07 3.58 3.67
N GLY A 74 6.10 2.70 3.49
CA GLY A 74 4.85 3.00 2.82
C GLY A 74 4.04 1.77 2.47
N PHE A 75 2.92 1.97 1.81
CA PHE A 75 2.09 0.88 1.31
C PHE A 75 2.63 0.36 -0.01
N VAL A 76 2.96 -0.92 -0.07
CA VAL A 76 3.32 -1.58 -1.33
C VAL A 76 2.04 -1.93 -2.08
N LEU A 77 1.88 -1.38 -3.29
CA LEU A 77 0.73 -1.69 -4.15
C LEU A 77 0.97 -2.97 -4.95
N GLY A 78 2.18 -3.17 -5.48
CA GLY A 78 2.49 -4.36 -6.26
C GLY A 78 3.82 -4.26 -6.98
N ASN A 79 4.15 -5.31 -7.73
CA ASN A 79 5.37 -5.39 -8.52
C ASN A 79 5.01 -5.37 -10.01
N ALA A 80 5.38 -4.29 -10.69
CA ALA A 80 5.15 -4.12 -12.12
C ALA A 80 6.36 -4.55 -12.98
N ARG A 81 7.40 -5.13 -12.36
CA ARG A 81 8.58 -5.69 -13.03
C ARG A 81 9.22 -4.67 -13.99
N ASP A 82 9.60 -5.13 -15.18
CA ASP A 82 10.13 -4.32 -16.28
C ASP A 82 9.13 -3.26 -16.80
N LYS A 83 7.84 -3.38 -16.48
CA LYS A 83 6.82 -2.40 -16.87
C LYS A 83 6.68 -1.24 -15.89
N ALA A 84 7.34 -1.26 -14.74
CA ALA A 84 7.07 -0.35 -13.64
C ALA A 84 7.19 1.14 -14.02
N GLU A 85 8.26 1.53 -14.71
CA GLU A 85 8.43 2.90 -15.22
C GLU A 85 7.27 3.31 -16.15
N SER A 86 6.90 2.44 -17.09
CA SER A 86 5.81 2.70 -18.03
C SER A 86 4.43 2.83 -17.36
N ILE A 87 4.23 2.13 -16.24
CA ILE A 87 2.99 2.20 -15.46
C ILE A 87 2.91 3.53 -14.71
N ILE A 88 4.01 3.97 -14.08
CA ILE A 88 4.06 5.26 -13.37
C ILE A 88 3.64 6.41 -14.30
N LEU A 89 4.16 6.42 -15.54
CA LEU A 89 3.81 7.43 -16.54
C LEU A 89 2.33 7.42 -16.96
N LYS A 90 1.61 6.32 -16.72
CA LYS A 90 0.21 6.14 -17.11
C LYS A 90 -0.78 6.36 -15.97
N LEU A 91 -0.34 6.56 -14.72
CA LEU A 91 -1.24 6.64 -13.56
C LEU A 91 -2.32 7.73 -13.70
N GLU A 92 -1.96 8.91 -14.19
CA GLU A 92 -2.92 10.00 -14.42
C GLU A 92 -4.04 9.60 -15.39
N SER A 93 -3.71 8.83 -16.44
CA SER A 93 -4.71 8.34 -17.40
C SER A 93 -5.71 7.34 -16.80
N LEU A 94 -5.41 6.78 -15.63
CA LEU A 94 -6.28 5.84 -14.93
C LEU A 94 -7.28 6.53 -13.99
N LYS A 95 -7.00 7.75 -13.52
CA LYS A 95 -7.88 8.50 -12.60
C LYS A 95 -9.33 8.61 -13.10
N PRO A 96 -9.61 8.92 -14.38
CA PRO A 96 -10.99 9.04 -14.88
C PRO A 96 -11.79 7.73 -14.88
N LYS A 97 -11.14 6.56 -14.71
CA LYS A 97 -11.80 5.25 -14.73
C LYS A 97 -12.52 4.92 -13.43
N THR A 98 -12.40 5.75 -12.40
CA THR A 98 -13.02 5.54 -11.10
C THR A 98 -13.52 6.86 -10.53
N LYS A 99 -14.44 6.78 -9.55
CA LYS A 99 -14.93 7.95 -8.79
C LYS A 99 -14.12 8.19 -7.52
N LEU A 100 -13.25 7.26 -7.14
CA LEU A 100 -12.40 7.38 -5.96
C LEU A 100 -11.20 8.30 -6.25
N SER A 101 -10.74 9.02 -5.23
CA SER A 101 -9.55 9.88 -5.33
C SER A 101 -8.27 9.03 -5.29
N VAL A 102 -8.00 8.34 -6.40
CA VAL A 102 -6.83 7.46 -6.57
C VAL A 102 -5.58 8.26 -6.94
N PHE A 103 -4.42 7.75 -6.53
CA PHE A 103 -3.09 8.30 -6.82
C PHE A 103 -2.85 9.73 -6.32
N SER A 104 -3.75 10.28 -5.50
CA SER A 104 -3.58 11.56 -4.81
C SER A 104 -3.03 11.35 -3.40
N GLU A 105 -2.56 12.44 -2.77
CA GLU A 105 -2.26 12.41 -1.35
C GLU A 105 -3.51 12.03 -0.52
N ILE A 106 -3.31 11.23 0.54
CA ILE A 106 -4.34 10.81 1.48
C ILE A 106 -3.84 11.13 2.90
N SER A 107 -4.53 12.04 3.58
CA SER A 107 -4.33 12.27 5.01
C SER A 107 -5.15 11.26 5.83
N CYS A 108 -4.48 10.49 6.69
CA CYS A 108 -5.12 9.48 7.52
C CYS A 108 -5.42 10.04 8.91
N ARG A 109 -6.71 10.11 9.26
CA ARG A 109 -7.15 10.50 10.61
C ARG A 109 -6.99 9.40 11.65
N SER A 110 -6.93 8.16 11.20
CA SER A 110 -6.78 6.97 12.04
C SER A 110 -6.17 5.83 11.24
N TRP A 111 -5.44 4.96 11.93
CA TRP A 111 -4.86 3.72 11.42
C TRP A 111 -4.75 2.74 12.60
N TYR A 112 -4.36 1.50 12.37
CA TYR A 112 -4.01 0.60 13.46
C TYR A 112 -2.72 -0.15 13.17
N TYR A 113 -1.96 -0.37 14.24
CA TYR A 113 -0.84 -1.30 14.25
C TYR A 113 -1.37 -2.70 14.54
N ALA A 114 -0.80 -3.72 13.91
CA ALA A 114 -1.08 -5.10 14.26
C ALA A 114 0.15 -5.96 14.02
N ASP A 115 0.23 -7.03 14.80
CA ASP A 115 1.21 -8.09 14.59
C ASP A 115 0.68 -9.03 13.51
N VAL A 116 1.51 -9.25 12.49
CA VAL A 116 1.15 -10.04 11.31
C VAL A 116 2.13 -11.20 11.18
N GLU A 117 1.56 -12.40 11.08
CA GLU A 117 2.27 -13.60 10.69
C GLU A 117 1.81 -13.99 9.29
N PHE A 118 2.76 -14.07 8.37
CA PHE A 118 2.53 -14.51 7.00
C PHE A 118 3.11 -15.92 6.80
N HIS A 119 2.31 -16.79 6.20
CA HIS A 119 2.73 -18.14 5.82
C HIS A 119 2.28 -18.44 4.39
N GLU A 120 3.22 -18.80 3.53
CA GLU A 120 2.95 -19.29 2.18
C GLU A 120 3.26 -20.79 2.12
N GLU A 121 2.26 -21.60 1.78
CA GLU A 121 2.43 -23.03 1.59
C GLU A 121 3.07 -23.33 0.23
N LYS A 122 3.62 -24.54 0.06
CA LYS A 122 4.17 -25.00 -1.24
C LYS A 122 3.15 -24.97 -2.38
N SER A 123 1.86 -25.06 -2.05
CA SER A 123 0.73 -24.94 -2.98
C SER A 123 0.54 -23.51 -3.53
N GLY A 124 1.19 -22.51 -2.93
CA GLY A 124 0.96 -21.09 -3.19
C GLY A 124 -0.22 -20.51 -2.40
N LEU A 125 -0.84 -21.29 -1.50
CA LEU A 125 -1.83 -20.76 -0.56
C LEU A 125 -1.13 -19.85 0.46
N CYS A 126 -1.63 -18.62 0.56
CA CYS A 126 -1.11 -17.60 1.48
C CYS A 126 -2.08 -17.39 2.64
N THR A 127 -1.62 -17.66 3.86
CA THR A 127 -2.39 -17.45 5.09
C THR A 127 -1.80 -16.30 5.91
N TRP A 128 -2.69 -15.48 6.44
CA TRP A 128 -2.37 -14.30 7.24
C TRP A 128 -3.00 -14.44 8.62
N SER A 129 -2.22 -14.31 9.68
CA SER A 129 -2.73 -14.14 11.03
C SER A 129 -2.48 -12.72 11.50
N ILE A 130 -3.53 -12.01 11.91
CA ILE A 130 -3.46 -10.63 12.39
C ILE A 130 -3.87 -10.61 13.86
N LYS A 131 -2.95 -10.21 14.73
CA LYS A 131 -3.11 -10.19 16.20
C LYS A 131 -2.77 -8.80 16.75
N ASN A 132 -3.08 -8.57 18.04
CA ASN A 132 -2.65 -7.38 18.79
C ASN A 132 -2.98 -6.05 18.11
N LYS A 133 -4.21 -5.91 17.58
CA LYS A 133 -4.66 -4.69 16.89
C LYS A 133 -4.70 -3.51 17.86
N LEU A 134 -3.95 -2.45 17.56
CA LEU A 134 -3.88 -1.22 18.35
C LEU A 134 -4.21 -0.01 17.48
N TRP A 135 -5.40 0.55 17.69
CA TRP A 135 -5.85 1.74 16.98
C TRP A 135 -5.10 3.00 17.40
N GLN A 136 -4.85 3.85 16.42
CA GLN A 136 -4.24 5.17 16.55
C GLN A 136 -5.08 6.20 15.83
N LYS A 137 -4.96 7.45 16.29
CA LYS A 137 -5.60 8.61 15.69
C LYS A 137 -4.59 9.73 15.65
N ALA A 138 -4.61 10.52 14.58
CA ALA A 138 -3.81 11.74 14.53
C ALA A 138 -4.21 12.66 15.69
N ALA A 139 -3.24 13.29 16.33
CA ALA A 139 -3.52 14.37 17.28
C ALA A 139 -4.29 15.50 16.58
N LYS A 140 -5.25 16.09 17.30
CA LYS A 140 -6.05 17.22 16.79
C LYS A 140 -5.22 18.49 16.66
#